data_AF-A0A1N6NBI6-F1
#
_entry.id   AF-A0A1N6NBI6-F1
#
_cell.length_a   1.000
_cell.length_b   1.000
_cell.length_c   1.000
_cell.angle_alpha   90.00
_cell.angle_beta   90.00
_cell.angle_gamma   90.00
#
_symmetry.space_group_name_H-M   'P 1'
#
loop_
_entity.id
_entity.type
_entity.pdbx_description
1 polymer ?
#
loop_
_entity_poly.entity_id
_entity_poly.type
_entity_poly.pdbx_seq_one_letter_code
_entity_poly.pdbx_strand_id
1 'polypeptide(L)' 'MKTGFILLLLALPLAAKQQPTAECLWLHQRIEALDQAIAKGDHLKTEEERERWKAEFHKKGCEAYDY' A
#
# COMPACT_ATOMS: atom_id res chain seq x y z
N MET A 1 -37.81 9.34 36.34
CA MET A 1 -36.63 10.02 35.74
C MET A 1 -35.40 9.15 35.98
N LYS A 2 -34.86 8.53 34.93
CA LYS A 2 -33.45 8.12 34.87
C LYS A 2 -33.14 7.82 33.41
N THR A 3 -32.74 8.89 32.73
CA THR A 3 -32.05 8.91 31.46
C THR A 3 -30.82 8.02 31.54
N GLY A 4 -30.67 7.13 30.57
CA GLY A 4 -29.51 6.27 30.40
C GLY A 4 -29.38 5.75 28.98
N PHE A 5 -29.83 6.54 28.00
CA PHE A 5 -29.40 6.41 26.62
C PHE A 5 -28.12 7.22 26.51
N ILE A 6 -26.99 6.58 26.25
CA ILE A 6 -26.02 7.02 25.24
C ILE A 6 -25.21 5.79 24.84
N LEU A 7 -25.29 5.55 23.54
CA LEU A 7 -24.68 4.49 22.78
C LEU A 7 -23.23 4.23 23.19
N LEU A 8 -22.90 2.95 23.43
CA LEU A 8 -21.60 2.42 23.05
C LEU A 8 -21.49 2.53 21.52
N LEU A 9 -21.13 3.71 21.03
CA LEU A 9 -20.39 3.82 19.81
C LEU A 9 -19.04 3.19 20.12
N LEU A 10 -18.95 1.87 19.97
CA LEU A 10 -17.69 1.30 19.52
C LEU A 10 -17.34 2.14 18.29
N ALA A 11 -16.37 3.03 18.47
CA ALA A 11 -15.55 3.49 17.37
C ALA A 11 -14.92 2.19 16.84
N LEU A 12 -15.66 1.51 15.96
CA LEU A 12 -15.06 0.68 14.95
C LEU A 12 -13.91 1.53 14.45
N PRO A 13 -12.65 1.08 14.59
CA PRO A 13 -11.61 1.74 13.84
C PRO A 13 -12.12 1.62 12.41
N LEU A 14 -12.58 2.73 11.83
CA LEU A 14 -12.48 2.89 10.40
C LEU A 14 -11.01 2.57 10.19
N ALA A 15 -10.74 1.39 9.65
CA ALA A 15 -9.41 0.97 9.29
C ALA A 15 -9.00 1.90 8.15
N ALA A 16 -8.73 3.16 8.48
CA ALA A 16 -7.98 4.07 7.66
C ALA A 16 -6.67 3.33 7.48
N LYS A 17 -6.46 2.82 6.26
CA LYS A 17 -5.18 2.24 5.90
C LYS A 17 -4.11 3.21 6.36
N GLN A 18 -3.13 2.70 7.10
CA GLN A 18 -2.10 3.56 7.67
C GLN A 18 -1.33 4.23 6.52
N GLN A 19 -0.83 5.44 6.77
CA GLN A 19 0.09 6.10 5.84
C GLN A 19 1.32 5.20 5.64
N PRO A 20 1.84 5.08 4.40
CA PRO A 20 2.95 4.19 4.11
C PRO A 20 4.22 4.69 4.79
N THR A 21 5.06 3.75 5.21
CA THR A 21 6.43 4.09 5.62
C THR A 21 7.21 4.62 4.42
N ALA A 22 8.27 5.39 4.66
CA ALA A 22 9.12 5.91 3.59
C ALA A 22 9.67 4.79 2.68
N GLU A 23 10.01 3.65 3.27
CA GLU A 23 10.47 2.46 2.53
C GLU A 23 9.36 1.89 1.64
N CYS A 24 8.17 1.71 2.20
CA CYS A 24 7.02 1.19 1.47
C CYS A 24 6.57 2.12 0.34
N LEU A 25 6.59 3.43 0.57
CA LEU A 25 6.29 4.44 -0.44
C LEU A 25 7.32 4.41 -1.58
N TRP A 26 8.61 4.27 -1.25
CA TRP A 26 9.66 4.14 -2.25
C TRP A 26 9.47 2.88 -3.11
N LEU A 27 9.15 1.74 -2.50
CA LEU A 27 8.88 0.50 -3.23
C LEU A 27 7.68 0.65 -4.17
N HIS A 28 6.60 1.27 -3.71
CA HIS A 28 5.42 1.55 -4.54
C HIS A 28 5.81 2.39 -5.78
N GLN A 29 6.47 3.53 -5.56
CA GLN A 29 6.89 4.43 -6.64
C GLN A 29 7.87 3.77 -7.61
N ARG A 30 8.77 2.91 -7.11
CA ARG A 30 9.70 2.16 -7.96
C ARG A 30 8.96 1.18 -8.87
N ILE A 31 7.99 0.44 -8.32
CA ILE A 31 7.16 -0.49 -9.09
C ILE A 31 6.33 0.27 -10.13
N GLU A 32 5.70 1.40 -9.76
CA GLU A 32 4.94 2.24 -10.70
C GLU A 32 5.80 2.76 -11.85
N ALA A 33 7.01 3.22 -11.56
CA ALA A 33 7.93 3.70 -12.60
C ALA A 33 8.31 2.58 -13.58
N LEU A 34 8.53 1.36 -13.09
CA LEU A 34 8.83 0.19 -13.91
C LEU A 34 7.60 -0.25 -14.74
N ASP A 35 6.40 -0.22 -14.15
CA ASP A 35 5.15 -0.46 -14.86
C ASP A 35 4.94 0.52 -16.01
N GLN A 36 5.23 1.81 -15.79
CA GLN A 36 5.16 2.82 -16.84
C GLN A 36 6.21 2.63 -17.94
N ALA A 37 7.42 2.19 -17.59
CA ALA A 37 8.47 1.89 -18.57
C ALA A 37 8.08 0.68 -19.45
N ILE A 38 7.56 -0.38 -18.84
CA ILE A 38 7.02 -1.56 -19.53
C ILE A 38 5.87 -1.16 -20.45
N ALA A 39 4.93 -0.32 -19.97
CA ALA A 39 3.81 0.17 -20.79
C ALA A 39 4.27 0.99 -22.02
N LYS A 40 5.47 1.59 -21.97
CA LYS A 40 6.10 2.30 -23.09
C LYS A 40 6.93 1.41 -24.01
N GLY A 41 6.98 0.10 -23.74
CA GLY A 41 7.72 -0.88 -24.53
C GLY A 41 9.15 -1.12 -24.07
N ASP A 42 9.57 -0.60 -22.91
CA ASP A 42 10.88 -0.86 -22.32
C ASP A 42 10.82 -2.09 -21.40
N HIS A 43 10.92 -3.27 -22.00
CA HIS A 43 10.85 -4.56 -21.30
C HIS A 43 12.21 -5.09 -20.85
N LEU A 44 13.31 -4.64 -21.48
CA LEU A 44 14.62 -5.28 -21.32
C LEU A 44 15.15 -5.04 -19.90
N LYS A 45 15.15 -6.09 -19.07
CA LYS A 45 15.50 -6.09 -17.63
C LYS A 45 14.49 -5.39 -16.71
N THR A 46 13.61 -4.55 -17.24
CA THR A 46 12.56 -3.84 -16.49
C THR A 46 11.55 -4.80 -15.86
N GLU A 47 11.18 -5.89 -16.55
CA GLU A 47 10.25 -6.90 -16.02
C GLU A 47 10.85 -7.70 -14.87
N GLU A 48 12.08 -8.18 -15.01
CA GLU A 48 12.78 -8.89 -13.93
C GLU A 48 12.94 -7.99 -12.70
N GLU A 49 13.31 -6.72 -12.92
CA GLU A 49 13.46 -5.76 -11.83
C GLU A 49 12.12 -5.49 -11.14
N ARG A 50 11.04 -5.34 -11.91
CA ARG A 50 9.69 -5.14 -11.37
C ARG A 50 9.26 -6.31 -10.49
N GLU A 51 9.42 -7.55 -10.96
CA GLU A 51 9.04 -8.73 -10.19
C GLU A 51 9.86 -8.86 -8.90
N ARG A 52 11.15 -8.49 -8.95
CA ARG A 52 11.99 -8.43 -7.74
C ARG A 52 11.44 -7.44 -6.71
N TRP A 53 11.08 -6.23 -7.14
CA TRP A 53 10.56 -5.21 -6.22
C TRP A 53 9.16 -5.54 -5.72
N LYS A 54 8.32 -6.19 -6.53
CA LYS A 54 7.02 -6.72 -6.09
C LYS A 54 7.16 -7.77 -5.01
N ALA A 55 8.11 -8.69 -5.15
CA ALA A 55 8.39 -9.69 -4.12
C ALA A 55 8.81 -9.03 -2.80
N GLU A 56 9.67 -8.00 -2.85
CA GLU A 56 10.09 -7.29 -1.64
C GLU A 56 8.96 -6.45 -1.03
N PHE A 57 8.12 -5.82 -1.87
CA PHE A 57 6.92 -5.10 -1.43
C PHE A 57 5.97 -6.01 -0.65
N HIS A 58 5.68 -7.21 -1.18
CA HIS A 58 4.83 -8.19 -0.50
C HIS A 58 5.48 -8.75 0.77
N LYS A 59 6.77 -9.09 0.72
CA LYS A 59 7.53 -9.60 1.88
C LYS A 59 7.51 -8.61 3.06
N LYS A 60 7.45 -7.31 2.78
CA LYS A 60 7.38 -6.25 3.80
C LYS A 60 5.95 -5.92 4.25
N GLY A 61 4.94 -6.58 3.68
CA GLY A 61 3.53 -6.32 3.97
C GLY A 61 3.10 -4.91 3.55
N CYS A 62 3.76 -4.36 2.53
CA CYS A 62 3.52 -2.99 2.09
C CYS A 62 2.08 -2.83 1.55
N GLU A 63 1.42 -3.87 1.02
CA GLU A 63 0.02 -3.83 0.56
C GLU A 63 -1.02 -3.36 1.60
N ALA A 64 -0.66 -3.38 2.88
CA ALA A 64 -1.52 -2.95 3.99
C ALA A 64 -1.71 -1.42 4.07
N TYR A 65 -0.83 -0.63 3.45
CA TYR A 65 -0.88 0.84 3.52
C TYR A 65 -1.76 1.48 2.43
N ASP A 66 -2.02 2.78 2.59
CA ASP A 66 -2.76 3.63 1.64
C ASP A 66 -1.77 4.42 0.77
N TYR A 67 -1.62 4.04 -0.51
CA TYR A 67 -0.66 4.63 -1.45
C TYR A 67 -1.32 5.61 -2.41
#